data_AF-A0A662I115-F1
#
_entry.id   AF-A0A662I115-F1
#
_cell.length_a   1.000
_cell.length_b   1.000
_cell.length_c   1.000
_cell.angle_alpha   90.00
_cell.angle_beta   90.00
_cell.angle_gamma   90.00
#
_symmetry.space_group_name_H-M   'P 1'
#
loop_
_entity.id
_entity.type
_entity.pdbx_description
1 polymer ?
#
loop_
_entity_poly.entity_id
_entity_poly.type
_entity_poly.pdbx_seq_one_letter_code
_entity_poly.pdbx_strand_id
1 'polypeptide(L)'
;MKLIVFIDESGLPIYCKYFSQGAIAKVVPKHTSYYSVGAKEIQSIKRQTGLTREVKYRRLVSKIGLSGVSSIISMLKNQGYYLFFKRIHIKEPSKARFECIEKPLKEITSQLLCSNVVIIIDECPLKLKEVRKAARQLLRSKYIQVYFKDSRKVSGLQLADIVVGYFSEVYKTPKE
;
A
#
# COMPACT_ATOMS: atom_id res chain seq x y z
N MET A 1 -9.41 18.81 -3.64
CA MET A 1 -8.65 17.70 -3.02
C MET A 1 -8.56 16.51 -3.97
N LYS A 2 -7.59 15.64 -3.76
CA LYS A 2 -7.51 14.32 -4.41
C LYS A 2 -6.99 13.29 -3.43
N LEU A 3 -7.37 12.04 -3.66
CA LEU A 3 -6.88 10.90 -2.91
C LEU A 3 -5.74 10.25 -3.70
N ILE A 4 -4.61 10.00 -3.04
CA ILE A 4 -3.52 9.19 -3.59
C ILE A 4 -3.42 7.93 -2.74
N VAL A 5 -3.41 6.77 -3.41
CA VAL A 5 -3.32 5.44 -2.81
C VAL A 5 -2.07 4.75 -3.34
N PHE A 6 -1.28 4.17 -2.46
CA PHE A 6 -0.15 3.30 -2.78
C PHE A 6 -0.49 1.88 -2.31
N ILE A 7 -0.32 0.89 -3.18
CA ILE A 7 -0.65 -0.51 -2.90
C ILE A 7 0.60 -1.35 -3.11
N ASP A 8 0.87 -2.22 -2.15
CA ASP A 8 1.92 -3.23 -2.24
C ASP A 8 1.42 -4.60 -1.75
N GLU A 9 2.08 -5.65 -2.21
CA GLU A 9 1.75 -7.04 -1.98
C GLU A 9 2.85 -7.73 -1.18
N SER A 10 2.49 -8.69 -0.34
CA SER A 10 3.46 -9.52 0.37
C SER A 10 3.09 -11.00 0.29
N GLY A 11 4.09 -11.80 -0.10
CA GLY A 11 3.94 -13.23 -0.37
C GLY A 11 3.64 -13.52 -1.84
N LEU A 12 3.48 -14.81 -2.14
CA LEU A 12 3.08 -15.28 -3.47
C LEU A 12 1.66 -15.85 -3.39
N PRO A 13 0.78 -15.56 -4.37
CA PRO A 13 -0.58 -16.08 -4.40
C PRO A 13 -0.57 -17.57 -4.80
N ILE A 14 -0.04 -18.43 -3.93
CA ILE A 14 0.06 -19.89 -4.13
C ILE A 14 -1.07 -20.57 -3.36
N TYR A 15 -1.63 -21.64 -3.92
CA TYR A 15 -2.70 -22.41 -3.28
C TYR A 15 -2.34 -22.80 -1.85
N CYS A 16 -3.31 -22.66 -0.95
CA CYS A 16 -3.18 -22.94 0.48
C CYS A 16 -2.13 -22.08 1.22
N LYS A 17 -1.64 -21.01 0.61
CA LYS A 17 -0.80 -20.01 1.29
C LYS A 17 -1.58 -18.75 1.60
N TYR A 18 -1.03 -17.96 2.52
CA TYR A 18 -1.52 -16.61 2.77
C TYR A 18 -0.83 -15.63 1.84
N PHE A 19 -1.64 -14.74 1.29
CA PHE A 19 -1.20 -13.60 0.52
C PHE A 19 -1.70 -12.34 1.21
N SER A 20 -0.82 -11.38 1.39
CA SER A 20 -1.14 -10.14 2.07
C SER A 20 -1.02 -8.97 1.14
N GLN A 21 -1.75 -7.93 1.44
CA GLN A 21 -1.70 -6.68 0.72
C GLN A 21 -1.85 -5.55 1.72
N GLY A 22 -1.04 -4.52 1.51
CA GLY A 22 -1.13 -3.26 2.24
C GLY A 22 -1.47 -2.15 1.28
N ALA A 23 -2.23 -1.18 1.77
CA ALA A 23 -2.34 0.09 1.11
C ALA A 23 -2.11 1.23 2.10
N ILE A 24 -1.53 2.31 1.61
CA ILE A 24 -1.43 3.57 2.32
C ILE A 24 -2.01 4.67 1.45
N ALA A 25 -2.93 5.45 2.00
CA ALA A 25 -3.61 6.51 1.28
C ALA A 25 -3.52 7.85 2.01
N LYS A 26 -3.56 8.95 1.25
CA LYS A 26 -3.56 10.31 1.79
C LYS A 26 -4.38 11.25 0.91
N VAL A 27 -5.19 12.08 1.54
CA VAL A 27 -5.91 13.17 0.86
C VAL A 27 -4.98 14.38 0.77
N VAL A 28 -4.81 14.92 -0.43
CA VAL A 28 -3.86 16.01 -0.71
C VAL A 28 -4.47 17.08 -1.62
N PRO A 29 -3.86 18.28 -1.73
CA PRO A 29 -4.22 19.27 -2.73
C PRO A 29 -4.17 18.70 -4.15
N LYS A 30 -5.04 19.20 -5.05
CA LYS A 30 -5.26 18.63 -6.40
C LYS A 30 -3.98 18.52 -7.24
N HIS A 31 -3.07 19.48 -7.10
CA HIS A 31 -1.83 19.59 -7.89
C HIS A 31 -0.65 18.79 -7.30
N THR A 32 -0.81 18.16 -6.13
CA THR A 32 0.28 17.42 -5.46
C THR A 32 0.73 16.22 -6.26
N SER A 33 1.99 16.13 -6.66
CA SER A 33 2.50 14.94 -7.35
C SER A 33 2.49 13.70 -6.44
N TYR A 34 2.17 12.51 -6.95
CA TYR A 34 2.30 11.28 -6.16
C TYR A 34 3.76 10.95 -5.82
N TYR A 35 4.74 11.49 -6.57
CA TYR A 35 6.16 11.32 -6.26
C TYR A 35 6.58 12.05 -4.97
N SER A 36 5.86 13.11 -4.56
CA SER A 36 6.20 13.86 -3.34
C SER A 36 5.55 13.28 -2.08
N VAL A 37 4.48 12.50 -2.21
CA VAL A 37 3.79 11.91 -1.07
C VAL A 37 4.65 10.79 -0.46
N GLY A 38 4.89 10.87 0.84
CA GLY A 38 5.73 9.91 1.57
C GLY A 38 7.23 10.22 1.51
N ALA A 39 7.67 11.20 0.72
CA ALA A 39 9.09 11.49 0.53
C ALA A 39 9.76 12.01 1.83
N LYS A 40 9.08 12.90 2.56
CA LYS A 40 9.57 13.42 3.85
C LYS A 40 9.62 12.33 4.90
N GLU A 41 8.62 11.47 4.93
CA GLU A 41 8.48 10.34 5.85
C GLU A 41 9.59 9.31 5.62
N ILE A 42 9.80 8.89 4.37
CA ILE A 42 10.90 7.99 4.00
C ILE A 42 12.26 8.63 4.33
N GLN A 43 12.44 9.92 4.07
CA GLN A 43 13.69 10.61 4.43
C GLN A 43 13.92 10.61 5.95
N SER A 44 12.88 10.84 6.75
CA SER A 44 12.95 10.77 8.22
C SER A 44 13.32 9.37 8.69
N ILE A 45 12.65 8.34 8.17
CA ILE A 45 12.93 6.92 8.48
C ILE A 45 14.38 6.58 8.13
N LYS A 46 14.87 7.01 6.96
CA LYS A 46 16.26 6.81 6.55
C LYS A 46 17.25 7.44 7.52
N ARG A 47 17.02 8.69 7.94
CA ARG A 47 17.88 9.39 8.91
C ARG A 47 17.90 8.68 10.26
N GLN A 48 16.74 8.24 10.75
CA GLN A 48 16.62 7.54 12.04
C GLN A 48 17.27 6.15 12.05
N THR A 49 17.29 5.46 10.89
CA THR A 49 17.74 4.06 10.80
C THR A 49 19.12 3.89 10.14
N GLY A 50 19.68 4.97 9.58
CA GLY A 50 20.90 4.94 8.78
C GLY A 50 20.76 4.21 7.45
N LEU A 51 19.53 4.01 6.94
CA LEU A 51 19.29 3.39 5.64
C LEU A 51 19.54 4.40 4.52
N THR A 52 20.39 4.06 3.55
CA THR A 52 20.72 4.93 2.41
C THR A 52 19.93 4.59 1.14
N ARG A 53 19.68 3.30 0.92
CA ARG A 53 18.96 2.78 -0.26
C ARG A 53 17.45 2.78 -0.05
N GLU A 54 16.72 2.11 -0.94
CA GLU A 54 15.29 1.83 -0.78
C GLU A 54 14.99 1.24 0.61
N VAL A 55 13.94 1.75 1.25
CA VAL A 55 13.48 1.27 2.54
C VAL A 55 12.51 0.11 2.29
N LYS A 56 12.93 -1.09 2.67
CA LYS A 56 12.08 -2.29 2.67
C LYS A 56 11.80 -2.74 4.10
N TYR A 57 10.61 -3.24 4.37
CA TYR A 57 10.16 -3.72 5.68
C TYR A 57 11.18 -4.65 6.34
N ARG A 58 11.65 -5.68 5.62
CA ARG A 58 12.59 -6.68 6.15
C ARG A 58 13.89 -6.06 6.68
N ARG A 59 14.39 -5.02 6.01
CA ARG A 59 15.60 -4.29 6.44
C ARG A 59 15.33 -3.34 7.60
N LEU A 60 14.12 -2.80 7.65
CA LEU A 60 13.69 -1.90 8.70
C LEU A 60 13.51 -2.67 10.01
N VAL A 61 12.73 -3.75 10.00
CA VAL A 61 12.48 -4.57 11.19
C VAL A 61 13.75 -5.19 11.75
N SER A 62 14.72 -5.57 10.91
CA SER A 62 16.01 -6.09 11.39
C SER A 62 16.88 -5.03 12.07
N LYS A 63 16.70 -3.75 11.74
CA LYS A 63 17.48 -2.64 12.33
C LYS A 63 16.87 -2.07 13.60
N ILE A 64 15.56 -1.91 13.64
CA ILE A 64 14.87 -1.19 14.73
C ILE A 64 13.84 -2.05 15.47
N GLY A 65 13.73 -3.33 15.12
CA GLY A 65 12.76 -4.24 15.71
C GLY A 65 11.32 -3.92 15.34
N LEU A 66 10.40 -4.81 15.75
CA LEU A 66 8.97 -4.64 15.48
C LEU A 66 8.38 -3.42 16.20
N SER A 67 8.86 -3.08 17.40
CA SER A 67 8.40 -1.89 18.14
C SER A 67 8.81 -0.58 17.46
N GLY A 68 10.01 -0.52 16.88
CA GLY A 68 10.46 0.62 16.09
C GLY A 68 9.61 0.81 14.84
N VAL A 69 9.29 -0.28 14.14
CA VAL A 69 8.36 -0.21 12.99
C VAL A 69 6.95 0.17 13.43
N SER A 70 6.47 -0.33 14.57
CA SER A 70 5.17 0.05 15.15
C SER A 70 5.09 1.57 15.41
N SER A 71 6.19 2.17 15.90
CA SER A 71 6.28 3.62 16.09
C SER A 71 6.19 4.40 14.77
N ILE A 72 6.78 3.88 13.69
CA ILE A 72 6.64 4.43 12.34
C ILE A 72 5.18 4.35 11.86
N ILE A 73 4.50 3.22 12.08
CA ILE A 73 3.08 3.05 11.74
C ILE A 73 2.21 4.09 12.45
N SER A 74 2.46 4.33 13.74
CA SER A 74 1.77 5.36 14.53
C SER A 74 2.07 6.77 14.01
N MET A 75 3.33 7.07 13.68
CA MET A 75 3.71 8.35 13.06
C MET A 75 2.95 8.59 11.74
N LEU A 76 2.85 7.59 10.87
CA LEU A 76 2.13 7.71 9.61
C LEU A 76 0.65 8.03 9.84
N LYS A 77 -0.02 7.34 10.77
CA LYS A 77 -1.41 7.65 11.14
C LYS A 77 -1.56 9.11 11.62
N ASN A 78 -0.66 9.56 12.49
CA ASN A 78 -0.66 10.93 13.02
C ASN A 78 -0.42 11.99 11.92
N GLN A 79 0.27 11.63 10.85
CA GLN A 79 0.48 12.47 9.67
C GLN A 79 -0.68 12.43 8.67
N GLY A 80 -1.83 11.86 9.06
CA GLY A 80 -3.04 11.81 8.24
C GLY A 80 -2.99 10.78 7.12
N TYR A 81 -2.18 9.72 7.28
CA TYR A 81 -2.25 8.57 6.38
C TYR A 81 -3.30 7.57 6.85
N TYR A 82 -4.10 7.10 5.89
CA TYR A 82 -5.01 5.98 6.07
C TYR A 82 -4.28 4.70 5.69
N LEU A 83 -4.27 3.72 6.59
CA LEU A 83 -3.55 2.46 6.41
C LEU A 83 -4.56 1.32 6.29
N PHE A 84 -4.41 0.52 5.25
CA PHE A 84 -5.26 -0.61 4.96
C PHE A 84 -4.40 -1.87 4.89
N PHE A 85 -4.94 -2.96 5.41
CA PHE A 85 -4.29 -4.26 5.35
C PHE A 85 -5.32 -5.34 5.14
N LYS A 86 -5.00 -6.27 4.23
CA LYS A 86 -5.77 -7.48 4.05
C LYS A 86 -4.85 -8.67 3.90
N ARG A 87 -5.20 -9.74 4.59
CA ARG A 87 -4.63 -11.07 4.40
C ARG A 87 -5.72 -12.00 3.89
N ILE A 88 -5.43 -12.73 2.83
CA ILE A 88 -6.32 -13.73 2.26
C ILE A 88 -5.66 -15.10 2.25
N HIS A 89 -6.44 -16.13 2.56
CA HIS A 89 -6.05 -17.50 2.31
C HIS A 89 -6.36 -17.84 0.84
N ILE A 90 -5.35 -18.26 0.09
CA ILE A 90 -5.46 -18.46 -1.35
C ILE A 90 -6.14 -19.80 -1.65
N LYS A 91 -7.37 -19.71 -2.14
CA LYS A 91 -8.10 -20.85 -2.74
C LYS A 91 -7.94 -20.91 -4.25
N GLU A 92 -7.85 -19.75 -4.91
CA GLU A 92 -7.68 -19.62 -6.35
C GLU A 92 -6.53 -18.65 -6.69
N PRO A 93 -5.30 -19.15 -6.92
CA PRO A 93 -4.12 -18.35 -7.26
C PRO A 93 -4.33 -17.31 -8.37
N SER A 94 -5.03 -17.69 -9.43
CA SER A 94 -5.24 -16.86 -10.63
C SER A 94 -6.08 -15.62 -10.38
N LYS A 95 -7.01 -15.68 -9.40
CA LYS A 95 -7.92 -14.55 -9.08
C LYS A 95 -7.43 -13.73 -7.89
N ALA A 96 -6.64 -14.33 -7.02
CA ALA A 96 -6.25 -13.74 -5.74
C ALA A 96 -5.66 -12.33 -5.84
N ARG A 97 -4.77 -12.10 -6.81
CA ARG A 97 -4.12 -10.80 -6.97
C ARG A 97 -5.11 -9.70 -7.34
N PHE A 98 -6.03 -10.01 -8.25
CA PHE A 98 -7.06 -9.07 -8.66
C PHE A 98 -8.09 -8.81 -7.55
N GLU A 99 -8.53 -9.86 -6.84
CA GLU A 99 -9.41 -9.72 -5.67
C GLU A 99 -8.79 -8.88 -4.56
N CYS A 100 -7.49 -9.07 -4.34
CA CYS A 100 -6.72 -8.24 -3.43
C CYS A 100 -6.73 -6.80 -3.91
N ILE A 101 -6.54 -6.45 -5.17
CA ILE A 101 -6.62 -5.03 -5.56
C ILE A 101 -8.05 -4.47 -5.39
N GLU A 102 -9.08 -5.24 -5.71
CA GLU A 102 -10.47 -4.78 -5.66
C GLU A 102 -10.96 -4.44 -4.24
N LYS A 103 -10.67 -5.27 -3.24
CA LYS A 103 -11.24 -5.13 -1.88
C LYS A 103 -10.78 -3.86 -1.12
N PRO A 104 -9.49 -3.52 -1.00
CA PRO A 104 -9.02 -2.27 -0.43
C PRO A 104 -9.50 -1.07 -1.23
N LEU A 105 -9.61 -1.18 -2.57
CA LEU A 105 -10.18 -0.09 -3.35
C LEU A 105 -11.63 0.22 -2.94
N LYS A 106 -12.46 -0.80 -2.70
CA LYS A 106 -13.80 -0.64 -2.13
C LYS A 106 -13.76 0.01 -0.74
N GLU A 107 -12.92 -0.52 0.15
CA GLU A 107 -12.79 -0.03 1.54
C GLU A 107 -12.29 1.41 1.62
N ILE A 108 -11.30 1.76 0.79
CA ILE A 108 -10.79 3.12 0.65
C ILE A 108 -11.93 4.06 0.22
N THR A 109 -12.78 3.67 -0.73
CA THR A 109 -13.88 4.53 -1.18
C THR A 109 -15.07 4.62 -0.26
N SER A 110 -15.32 3.61 0.58
CA SER A 110 -16.38 3.72 1.59
C SER A 110 -15.98 4.70 2.69
N GLN A 111 -14.68 4.83 2.97
CA GLN A 111 -14.16 5.72 4.00
C GLN A 111 -13.78 7.11 3.46
N LEU A 112 -13.35 7.23 2.20
CA LEU A 112 -12.79 8.45 1.63
C LEU A 112 -13.48 8.84 0.32
N LEU A 113 -14.48 9.70 0.41
CA LEU A 113 -15.18 10.25 -0.75
C LEU A 113 -14.32 11.34 -1.42
N CYS A 114 -13.70 10.99 -2.56
CA CYS A 114 -12.92 11.92 -3.36
C CYS A 114 -13.26 11.79 -4.85
N SER A 115 -13.53 12.91 -5.53
CA SER A 115 -13.83 12.92 -6.96
C SER A 115 -12.60 12.60 -7.84
N ASN A 116 -11.39 12.83 -7.32
CA ASN A 116 -10.12 12.55 -8.00
C ASN A 116 -9.33 11.52 -7.19
N VAL A 117 -9.05 10.37 -7.79
CA VAL A 117 -8.32 9.26 -7.17
C VAL A 117 -7.14 8.86 -8.06
N VAL A 118 -5.97 8.78 -7.47
CA VAL A 118 -4.75 8.28 -8.11
C VAL A 118 -4.29 7.04 -7.36
N ILE A 119 -4.22 5.90 -8.05
CA ILE A 119 -3.80 4.62 -7.50
C ILE A 119 -2.44 4.28 -8.10
N ILE A 120 -1.46 4.08 -7.23
CA ILE A 120 -0.13 3.63 -7.58
C ILE A 120 0.04 2.23 -6.98
N ILE A 121 0.39 1.26 -7.82
CA ILE A 121 0.59 -0.12 -7.40
C ILE A 121 2.03 -0.48 -7.73
N ASP A 122 2.70 -1.20 -6.83
CA ASP A 122 4.03 -1.75 -7.15
C ASP A 122 3.92 -2.71 -8.35
N GLU A 123 5.01 -2.88 -9.08
CA GLU A 123 5.01 -3.66 -10.31
C GLU A 123 4.57 -5.11 -10.05
N CYS A 124 3.47 -5.50 -10.69
CA CYS A 124 2.92 -6.85 -10.58
C CYS A 124 2.55 -7.39 -11.97
N PRO A 125 2.49 -8.73 -12.16
CA PRO A 125 2.20 -9.37 -13.44
C PRO A 125 0.69 -9.35 -13.76
N LEU A 126 0.04 -8.20 -13.59
CA LEU A 126 -1.32 -7.94 -14.07
C LEU A 126 -1.26 -7.02 -15.27
N LYS A 127 -2.32 -7.01 -16.09
CA LYS A 127 -2.45 -6.03 -17.17
C LYS A 127 -3.03 -4.74 -16.61
N LEU A 128 -2.32 -3.62 -16.77
CA LEU A 128 -2.76 -2.30 -16.29
C LEU A 128 -4.16 -1.91 -16.80
N LYS A 129 -4.52 -2.31 -18.02
CA LYS A 129 -5.84 -2.06 -18.61
C LYS A 129 -6.98 -2.72 -17.81
N GLU A 130 -6.75 -3.94 -17.32
CA GLU A 130 -7.74 -4.69 -16.55
C GLU A 130 -7.93 -4.06 -15.18
N VAL A 131 -6.83 -3.71 -14.50
CA VAL A 131 -6.88 -3.02 -13.19
C VAL A 131 -7.55 -1.64 -13.32
N ARG A 132 -7.29 -0.90 -14.40
CA ARG A 132 -7.97 0.37 -14.68
C ARG A 132 -9.47 0.18 -14.89
N LYS A 133 -9.88 -0.87 -15.61
CA LYS A 133 -11.31 -1.19 -15.80
C LYS A 133 -11.96 -1.49 -14.46
N ALA A 134 -11.34 -2.34 -13.65
CA ALA A 134 -11.80 -2.68 -12.30
C ALA A 134 -11.98 -1.43 -11.43
N ALA A 135 -10.94 -0.61 -11.32
CA ALA A 135 -10.98 0.61 -10.52
C ALA A 135 -12.12 1.55 -10.96
N ARG A 136 -12.38 1.70 -12.26
CA ARG A 136 -13.49 2.52 -12.75
C ARG A 136 -14.87 1.94 -12.44
N GLN A 137 -15.01 0.62 -12.42
CA GLN A 137 -16.28 -0.03 -12.08
C GLN A 137 -16.56 0.04 -10.58
N LEU A 138 -15.51 0.00 -9.76
CA LEU A 138 -15.59 -0.07 -8.31
C LEU A 138 -15.72 1.30 -7.64
N LEU A 139 -14.98 2.28 -8.14
CA LEU A 139 -14.88 3.59 -7.52
C LEU A 139 -15.93 4.50 -8.15
N ARG A 140 -16.75 5.15 -7.31
CA ARG A 140 -17.72 6.17 -7.73
C ARG A 140 -17.08 7.52 -8.10
N SER A 141 -15.76 7.57 -8.20
CA SER A 141 -14.99 8.80 -8.44
C SER A 141 -15.04 9.22 -9.90
N LYS A 142 -15.20 10.53 -10.14
CA LYS A 142 -15.29 11.11 -11.48
C LYS A 142 -13.99 10.96 -12.29
N TYR A 143 -12.84 11.02 -11.62
CA TYR A 143 -11.52 10.96 -12.24
C TYR A 143 -10.64 9.94 -11.52
N ILE A 144 -10.32 8.84 -12.22
CA ILE A 144 -9.52 7.74 -11.69
C ILE A 144 -8.31 7.53 -12.58
N GLN A 145 -7.13 7.60 -11.97
CA GLN A 145 -5.87 7.28 -12.62
C GLN A 145 -5.23 6.09 -11.90
N VAL A 146 -4.71 5.14 -12.68
CA VAL A 146 -4.00 3.97 -12.15
C VAL A 146 -2.67 3.81 -12.88
N TYR A 147 -1.62 3.61 -12.11
CA TYR A 147 -0.25 3.44 -12.59
C TYR A 147 0.45 2.27 -11.88
N PHE A 148 1.23 1.51 -12.64
CA PHE A 148 2.27 0.66 -12.08
C PHE A 148 3.58 1.44 -12.01
N LYS A 149 4.27 1.32 -10.89
CA LYS A 149 5.53 2.02 -10.64
C LYS A 149 6.45 1.17 -9.80
N ASP A 150 7.73 1.28 -10.11
CA ASP A 150 8.81 0.76 -9.29
C ASP A 150 8.90 1.51 -7.95
N SER A 151 8.87 0.76 -6.85
CA SER A 151 8.99 1.26 -5.47
C SER A 151 10.28 2.04 -5.19
N ARG A 152 11.35 1.83 -5.96
CA ARG A 152 12.59 2.63 -5.87
C ARG A 152 12.39 4.09 -6.25
N LYS A 153 11.39 4.39 -7.08
CA LYS A 153 11.10 5.75 -7.60
C LYS A 153 9.99 6.46 -6.84
N VAL A 154 9.16 5.72 -6.08
CA VAL A 154 7.96 6.25 -5.45
C VAL A 154 7.97 5.93 -3.96
N SER A 155 8.25 6.95 -3.13
CA SER A 155 8.35 6.81 -1.68
C SER A 155 7.08 6.25 -1.04
N GLY A 156 5.90 6.59 -1.56
CA GLY A 156 4.63 6.03 -1.08
C GLY A 156 4.52 4.51 -1.21
N LEU A 157 5.15 3.89 -2.23
CA LEU A 157 5.19 2.43 -2.35
C LEU A 157 6.11 1.78 -1.31
N GLN A 158 7.23 2.43 -0.96
CA GLN A 158 8.06 1.97 0.17
C GLN A 158 7.31 2.03 1.50
N LEU A 159 6.45 3.04 1.69
CA LEU A 159 5.56 3.08 2.85
C LEU A 159 4.52 1.97 2.81
N ALA A 160 3.98 1.64 1.64
CA ALA A 160 3.05 0.52 1.47
C ALA A 160 3.72 -0.83 1.82
N ASP A 161 4.98 -1.04 1.41
CA ASP A 161 5.80 -2.22 1.78
C ASP A 161 5.96 -2.35 3.29
N ILE A 162 6.27 -1.23 3.98
CA ILE A 162 6.36 -1.20 5.45
C ILE A 162 5.03 -1.59 6.09
N VAL A 163 3.92 -1.05 5.59
CA VAL A 163 2.56 -1.33 6.10
C VAL A 163 2.21 -2.81 5.91
N VAL A 164 2.35 -3.34 4.69
CA VAL A 164 2.02 -4.76 4.42
C VAL A 164 2.92 -5.68 5.23
N GLY A 165 4.23 -5.43 5.26
CA GLY A 165 5.17 -6.25 5.99
C GLY A 165 4.90 -6.28 7.50
N TYR A 166 4.65 -5.11 8.10
CA TYR A 166 4.36 -4.99 9.53
C TYR A 166 3.08 -5.75 9.90
N PHE A 167 1.98 -5.50 9.19
CA PHE A 167 0.71 -6.15 9.51
C PHE A 167 0.71 -7.64 9.15
N SER A 168 1.41 -8.06 8.09
CA SER A 168 1.63 -9.48 7.81
C SER A 168 2.33 -10.19 8.95
N GLU A 169 3.25 -9.51 9.65
CA GLU A 169 3.98 -10.04 10.80
C GLU A 169 3.12 -10.07 12.07
N VAL A 170 2.43 -8.97 12.38
CA VAL A 170 1.54 -8.88 13.54
C VAL A 170 0.38 -9.87 13.45
N TYR A 171 -0.17 -10.07 12.25
CA TYR A 171 -1.28 -11.00 11.99
C TYR A 171 -0.79 -12.34 11.41
N LYS A 172 0.41 -12.81 11.80
CA LYS A 172 0.94 -14.14 11.40
C LYS A 172 0.05 -15.29 11.87
N THR A 173 -0.57 -15.15 13.04
CA THR A 173 -1.53 -16.09 13.61
C THR A 173 -2.95 -15.65 13.27
N PRO A 174 -3.82 -16.54 12.73
CA PRO A 174 -5.25 -16.30 12.79
C PRO A 174 -5.61 -16.09 14.26
N LYS A 175 -6.40 -15.06 14.57
CA LYS A 175 -7.25 -15.19 15.76
C LYS A 175 -8.24 -16.29 15.40
N GLU A 176 -8.14 -17.41 16.11
CA GLU A 176 -9.18 -18.45 16.13
C GLU A 176 -10.54 -17.84 16.47
#